data_AF-A0A127F274-F1
#
_entry.id   AF-A0A127F274-F1
#
_cell.length_a   1.000
_cell.length_b   1.000
_cell.length_c   1.000
_cell.angle_alpha   90.00
_cell.angle_beta   90.00
_cell.angle_gamma   90.00
#
_symmetry.space_group_name_H-M   'P 1'
#
loop_
_entity.id
_entity.type
_entity.pdbx_description
1 polymer ?
#
loop_
_entity_poly.entity_id
_entity_poly.type
_entity_poly.pdbx_seq_one_letter_code
_entity_poly.pdbx_strand_id
1 'polypeptide(L)'
;MFHPLIRSLVKIAVASLIVGTVLTHFGITPEMLIKEFGFSYEKIEDLARRGLSWAMPSLMVGAMVILPVWFLMYLFRPPGGSPNHD
;
A
#
# COMPACT_ATOMS: atom_id res chain seq x y z
N MET A 1 5.24 17.03 -6.08
CA MET A 1 5.84 15.67 -6.23
C MET A 1 4.82 14.51 -6.17
N PHE A 2 3.59 14.70 -5.68
CA PHE A 2 2.56 13.62 -5.58
C PHE A 2 1.79 13.29 -6.87
N HIS A 3 1.76 14.19 -7.86
CA HIS A 3 1.08 13.99 -9.15
C HIS A 3 1.47 12.70 -9.92
N PRO A 4 2.75 12.31 -10.03
CA PRO A 4 3.11 11.08 -10.76
C PRO A 4 2.68 9.80 -10.04
N LEU A 5 2.70 9.77 -8.70
CA LEU A 5 2.28 8.60 -7.92
C LEU A 5 0.79 8.33 -8.08
N ILE A 6 -0.05 9.37 -7.95
CA ILE A 6 -1.50 9.24 -8.13
C ILE A 6 -1.82 8.76 -9.54
N ARG A 7 -1.14 9.30 -10.56
CA ARG A 7 -1.33 8.86 -11.96
C ARG A 7 -0.94 7.40 -12.16
N SER A 8 0.16 6.95 -11.56
CA SER A 8 0.57 5.54 -11.63
C SER A 8 -0.41 4.63 -10.90
N LEU A 9 -0.88 5.03 -9.71
CA LEU A 9 -1.84 4.26 -8.92
C LEU A 9 -3.17 4.11 -9.67
N VAL A 10 -3.66 5.19 -10.29
CA VAL A 10 -4.89 5.16 -11.10
C VAL A 10 -4.71 4.23 -12.31
N LYS A 11 -3.57 4.29 -13.01
CA LYS A 11 -3.29 3.37 -14.13
C LYS A 11 -3.28 1.91 -13.67
N ILE A 12 -2.64 1.62 -12.55
CA ILE A 12 -2.58 0.26 -11.98
C ILE A 12 -3.98 -0.20 -11.58
N ALA A 13 -4.77 0.67 -10.94
CA ALA A 13 -6.14 0.35 -10.54
C ALA A 13 -7.00 0.02 -11.76
N VAL A 14 -6.98 0.87 -12.80
CA VAL A 14 -7.71 0.66 -14.06
C VAL A 14 -7.26 -0.61 -14.76
N ALA A 15 -5.94 -0.85 -14.86
CA ALA A 15 -5.42 -2.08 -15.44
C ALA A 15 -5.88 -3.32 -14.66
N SER A 16 -5.85 -3.29 -13.33
CA SER A 16 -6.31 -4.40 -12.50
C SER A 16 -7.82 -4.65 -12.65
N LEU A 17 -8.61 -3.58 -12.83
CA LEU A 17 -10.05 -3.68 -13.04
C LEU A 17 -10.38 -4.33 -14.38
N ILE A 18 -9.67 -3.91 -15.45
CA ILE A 18 -9.81 -4.52 -16.77
C ILE A 18 -9.43 -5.99 -16.69
N VAL A 19 -8.28 -6.31 -16.09
CA VAL A 19 -7.81 -7.68 -15.92
C VAL A 19 -8.83 -8.51 -15.13
N GLY A 20 -9.29 -8.03 -13.97
CA GLY A 20 -10.28 -8.73 -13.15
C GLY A 20 -11.61 -8.96 -13.87
N THR A 21 -12.06 -7.97 -14.65
CA THR A 21 -13.28 -8.10 -15.47
C THR A 21 -13.11 -9.14 -16.56
N VAL A 22 -11.96 -9.16 -17.24
CA VAL A 22 -11.64 -10.14 -18.28
C VAL A 22 -11.55 -11.55 -17.67
N LEU A 23 -10.87 -11.73 -16.54
CA LEU A 23 -10.81 -13.03 -15.85
C LEU A 23 -12.21 -13.52 -15.46
N THR A 24 -13.03 -12.64 -14.88
CA THR A 24 -14.41 -12.98 -14.48
C THR A 24 -15.26 -13.36 -15.70
N HIS A 25 -15.05 -12.68 -16.84
CA HIS A 25 -15.72 -13.00 -18.10
C HIS A 25 -15.36 -14.40 -18.64
N PHE A 26 -14.13 -14.86 -18.43
CA PHE A 26 -13.70 -16.23 -18.74
C PHE A 26 -14.16 -17.28 -17.72
N GLY A 27 -14.98 -16.89 -16.73
CA GLY A 27 -15.43 -17.77 -15.65
C GLY A 27 -14.38 -18.02 -14.57
N ILE A 28 -13.24 -17.32 -14.63
CA ILE A 28 -12.22 -17.36 -13.57
C ILE A 28 -12.69 -16.41 -12.47
N THR A 29 -13.47 -16.94 -11.54
CA THR A 29 -13.93 -16.18 -10.38
C THR A 29 -12.94 -16.32 -9.22
N PRO A 30 -12.90 -15.34 -8.30
CA PRO A 30 -12.05 -15.40 -7.11
C PRO A 30 -12.27 -16.68 -6.30
N GLU A 31 -13.51 -17.16 -6.20
CA GLU A 31 -13.86 -18.37 -5.44
C GLU A 31 -13.26 -19.61 -6.08
N MET A 32 -13.23 -19.67 -7.41
CA MET A 32 -12.57 -20.74 -8.16
C MET A 32 -11.06 -20.69 -7.92
N LEU A 33 -10.42 -19.52 -8.05
CA LEU A 33 -9.00 -19.35 -7.77
C LEU A 33 -8.67 -19.77 -6.33
N ILE A 34 -9.44 -19.32 -5.36
CA ILE A 34 -9.25 -19.68 -3.95
C ILE A 34 -9.32 -21.20 -3.76
N LYS A 35 -10.31 -21.86 -4.37
CA LYS A 35 -10.47 -23.32 -4.34
C LYS A 35 -9.36 -24.09 -5.07
N GLU A 36 -8.98 -23.65 -6.27
CA GLU A 36 -7.97 -24.29 -7.13
C GLU A 36 -6.56 -24.18 -6.54
N PHE A 37 -6.24 -23.01 -5.96
CA PHE A 37 -4.97 -22.76 -5.30
C PHE A 37 -4.93 -23.34 -3.86
N GLY A 38 -5.99 -24.04 -3.41
CA GLY A 38 -6.06 -24.68 -2.09
C GLY A 38 -6.08 -23.69 -0.93
N PHE A 39 -6.36 -22.41 -1.19
CA PHE A 39 -6.54 -21.41 -0.15
C PHE A 39 -7.97 -21.55 0.39
N SER A 40 -8.14 -22.03 1.62
CA SER A 40 -9.43 -21.85 2.31
C SER A 40 -9.62 -20.37 2.67
N TYR A 41 -10.86 -19.94 2.84
CA TYR A 41 -11.16 -18.62 3.41
C TYR A 41 -10.46 -18.45 4.76
N GLU A 42 -10.43 -19.50 5.61
CA GLU A 42 -9.61 -19.52 6.83
C GLU A 42 -8.12 -19.27 6.59
N LYS A 43 -7.55 -19.78 5.48
CA LYS A 43 -6.11 -19.62 5.22
C LYS A 43 -5.76 -18.19 4.85
N ILE A 44 -6.65 -17.50 4.13
CA ILE A 44 -6.47 -16.08 3.80
C ILE A 44 -6.56 -15.23 5.07
N GLU A 45 -7.53 -15.54 5.94
CA GLU A 45 -7.69 -14.83 7.20
C GLU A 45 -6.51 -15.07 8.16
N ASP A 46 -6.02 -16.32 8.23
CA ASP A 46 -4.82 -16.67 9.00
C ASP A 46 -3.56 -15.99 8.43
N LEU A 47 -3.41 -15.94 7.10
CA LEU A 47 -2.31 -15.24 6.45
C LEU A 47 -2.38 -13.72 6.69
N ALA A 48 -3.57 -13.13 6.65
CA ALA A 48 -3.78 -11.72 6.96
C ALA A 48 -3.46 -11.43 8.43
N ARG A 49 -3.96 -12.25 9.37
CA ARG A 49 -3.65 -12.14 10.80
C ARG A 49 -2.16 -12.29 11.07
N ARG A 50 -1.49 -13.25 10.41
CA ARG A 50 -0.05 -13.48 10.53
C ARG A 50 0.78 -12.37 9.92
N GLY A 51 0.32 -11.82 8.79
CA GLY A 51 0.90 -10.63 8.18
C GLY A 51 0.80 -9.42 9.10
N LEU A 52 -0.38 -9.18 9.69
CA LEU A 52 -0.58 -8.12 10.66
C LEU A 52 0.24 -8.34 11.93
N SER A 53 0.29 -9.56 12.48
CA SER A 53 1.06 -9.82 13.70
C SER A 53 2.57 -9.69 13.51
N TRP A 54 3.08 -9.83 12.28
CA TRP A 54 4.46 -9.52 11.93
C TRP A 54 4.68 -8.01 11.67
N ALA A 55 3.77 -7.38 10.94
CA ALA A 55 3.89 -5.99 10.54
C ALA A 55 3.64 -5.01 11.70
N MET A 56 2.61 -5.24 12.52
CA MET A 56 2.19 -4.34 13.60
C MET A 56 3.31 -4.02 14.59
N PRO A 57 4.00 -4.99 15.24
CA PRO A 57 5.09 -4.68 16.16
C PRO A 57 6.27 -4.01 15.45
N SER A 58 6.61 -4.45 14.24
CA SER A 58 7.71 -3.88 13.44
C SER A 58 7.42 -2.42 13.06
N LEU A 59 6.18 -2.12 12.69
CA LEU A 59 5.70 -0.77 12.41
C LEU A 59 5.74 0.11 13.65
N MET A 60 5.35 -0.40 14.82
CA MET A 60 5.41 0.36 16.07
C MET A 60 6.85 0.73 16.43
N VAL A 61 7.80 -0.21 16.32
CA VAL A 61 9.23 0.07 16.54
C VAL A 61 9.75 1.11 15.56
N GLY A 62 9.45 0.95 14.26
CA GLY A 62 9.84 1.91 13.24
C GLY A 62 9.23 3.30 13.48
N ALA A 63 7.93 3.37 13.79
CA ALA A 63 7.23 4.62 14.07
C ALA A 63 7.80 5.34 15.30
N MET A 64 8.21 4.60 16.34
CA MET A 64 8.81 5.17 17.55
C MET A 64 10.14 5.90 17.27
N VAL A 65 10.84 5.54 16.19
CA VAL A 65 12.09 6.22 15.77
C VAL A 65 11.82 7.25 14.68
N ILE A 66 11.05 6.89 13.67
CA ILE A 66 10.82 7.72 12.49
C ILE A 66 9.99 8.95 12.83
N LEU A 67 8.92 8.82 13.64
CA LEU A 67 8.04 9.95 13.95
C LEU A 67 8.76 11.07 14.72
N PRO A 68 9.54 10.81 15.79
CA PRO A 68 10.29 11.87 16.47
C PRO A 68 11.35 12.52 15.57
N VAL A 69 12.08 11.73 14.80
CA VAL A 69 13.11 12.24 13.89
C VAL A 69 12.49 13.13 12.82
N TRP A 70 11.38 12.71 12.23
CA TRP A 70 10.61 13.52 11.28
C TRP A 70 10.05 14.79 11.94
N PHE A 71 9.53 14.69 13.16
CA PHE A 71 9.00 15.83 13.91
C PHE A 71 10.09 16.87 14.22
N LEU A 72 11.28 16.43 14.63
CA LEU A 72 12.44 17.32 14.81
C LEU A 72 12.83 17.96 13.48
N MET A 73 12.96 17.18 12.41
CA MET A 73 13.27 17.74 11.09
C MET A 73 12.21 18.75 10.64
N TYR A 74 10.94 18.52 10.92
CA TYR A 74 9.86 19.43 10.60
C TYR A 74 9.96 20.72 11.41
N LEU A 75 10.20 20.63 12.73
CA LEU A 75 10.33 21.77 13.63
C LEU A 75 11.56 22.62 13.32
N PHE A 76 12.68 21.97 13.01
CA PHE A 76 13.94 22.62 12.65
C PHE A 76 14.08 22.89 11.16
N ARG A 77 13.07 22.60 10.34
CA ARG A 77 13.13 22.94 8.91
C ARG A 77 13.13 24.46 8.81
N PRO A 78 14.25 25.09 8.38
CA PRO A 78 14.24 26.53 8.17
C PRO A 78 13.14 26.82 7.14
N PRO A 79 12.27 27.83 7.36
CA PRO A 79 11.34 28.26 6.34
C PRO A 79 12.18 28.56 5.10
N GLY A 80 11.93 27.82 4.02
CA GLY A 80 12.71 27.93 2.80
C GLY A 80 12.81 29.39 2.42
N GLY A 81 14.04 29.91 2.37
CA GLY A 81 14.29 31.24 1.83
C GLY A 81 13.68 31.27 0.44
N SER A 82 12.69 32.15 0.25
CA SER A 82 12.19 32.48 -1.08
C SER A 82 13.39 32.79 -1.97
N PRO A 83 13.58 32.08 -3.09
CA PRO A 83 14.49 32.56 -4.13
C PRO A 83 13.89 33.85 -4.65
N ASN A 84 14.40 34.99 -4.15
CA ASN A 84 13.98 36.29 -4.63
C ASN A 84 14.77 36.59 -5.90
N HIS A 85 14.00 36.86 -6.94
CA HIS A 85 14.28 37.62 -8.16
C HIS A 85 15.65 38.30 -8.33
N ASP A 86 16.41 37.78 -9.29
CA ASP A 86 17.11 38.57 -10.32
C ASP A 86 17.26 37.75 -11.63
#